data_AF-A0A259FH04-F1
#
_entry.id   AF-A0A259FH04-F1
#
_cell.length_a   1.000
_cell.length_b   1.000
_cell.length_c   1.000
_cell.angle_alpha   90.00
_cell.angle_beta   90.00
_cell.angle_gamma   90.00
#
_symmetry.space_group_name_H-M   'P 1'
#
loop_
_entity.id
_entity.type
_entity.pdbx_description
1 polymer ?
#
loop_
_entity_poly.entity_id
_entity_poly.type
_entity_poly.pdbx_seq_one_letter_code
_entity_poly.pdbx_strand_id
1 'polypeptide(L)'
;MALFEKSISYAKDSLAEVSRDAIDRAGERLSDVVKDGVSQAGTELKDVILQASQEIDGKLDKISEELHAQRQFTKDDVRELVDYAGEKLGTLMDERIVRAKLEISELVQEKVEYFKREVDGFFIERQRDLARERRRLFFNVAIAVLASLSLGFVSWLYHQYLGGEFDVFAAFRIVFASLAGGYAVWLAVRLVRRWLSMSEHKKDTLFLVSRYWGVLRPESVFGTVILVCLMAVLVGFLLFPDQVARLTGSEVLLNSLRQAFPFLRP
;
A
#
# COMPACT_ATOMS: atom_id res chain seq x y z
N MET A 1 94.99 100.54 -16.31
CA MET A 1 94.45 99.17 -16.46
C MET A 1 95.21 98.15 -15.62
N ALA A 2 96.56 98.10 -15.64
CA ALA A 2 97.36 97.09 -14.93
C ALA A 2 97.18 96.99 -13.39
N LEU A 3 96.88 98.08 -12.67
CA LEU A 3 96.66 98.05 -11.21
C LEU A 3 95.31 97.44 -10.81
N PHE A 4 94.29 97.58 -11.65
CA PHE A 4 92.93 97.05 -11.40
C PHE A 4 92.87 95.55 -11.66
N GLU A 5 93.64 95.08 -12.64
CA GLU A 5 93.77 93.66 -12.99
C GLU A 5 94.48 92.87 -11.88
N LYS A 6 95.50 93.47 -11.25
CA LYS A 6 96.25 92.87 -10.14
C LYS A 6 95.44 92.81 -8.84
N SER A 7 94.62 93.81 -8.53
CA SER A 7 93.73 93.78 -7.35
C SER A 7 92.57 92.80 -7.54
N ILE A 8 92.02 92.69 -8.75
CA ILE A 8 91.01 91.68 -9.08
C ILE A 8 91.60 90.27 -9.03
N SER A 9 92.81 90.04 -9.55
CA SER A 9 93.46 88.72 -9.46
C SER A 9 93.75 88.34 -8.01
N TYR A 10 94.30 89.26 -7.21
CA TYR A 10 94.58 89.01 -5.79
C TYR A 10 93.30 88.75 -4.99
N ALA A 11 92.23 89.51 -5.25
CA ALA A 11 90.93 89.27 -4.63
C ALA A 11 90.34 87.91 -5.06
N LYS A 12 90.49 87.52 -6.33
CA LYS A 12 90.04 86.22 -6.84
C LYS A 12 90.83 85.07 -6.22
N ASP A 13 92.13 85.19 -6.08
CA ASP A 13 93.00 84.16 -5.49
C ASP A 13 92.74 84.02 -3.98
N SER A 14 92.62 85.15 -3.26
CA SER A 14 92.25 85.17 -1.83
C SER A 14 90.86 84.58 -1.59
N LEU A 15 89.88 84.88 -2.45
CA LEU A 15 88.53 84.34 -2.35
C LEU A 15 88.49 82.85 -2.73
N ALA A 16 89.33 82.40 -3.66
CA ALA A 16 89.49 80.98 -3.99
C ALA A 16 90.16 80.19 -2.85
N GLU A 17 91.14 80.78 -2.16
CA GLU A 17 91.80 80.19 -1.00
C GLU A 17 90.85 80.09 0.21
N VAL A 18 90.12 81.17 0.51
CA VAL A 18 89.09 81.15 1.58
C VAL A 18 87.96 80.17 1.25
N SER A 19 87.58 80.04 -0.03
CA SER A 19 86.58 79.06 -0.46
C SER A 19 87.09 77.62 -0.32
N ARG A 20 88.37 77.36 -0.62
CA ARG A 20 88.99 76.04 -0.38
C ARG A 20 89.05 75.71 1.10
N ASP A 21 89.54 76.62 1.94
CA ASP A 21 89.63 76.38 3.39
C ASP A 21 88.23 76.20 4.02
N ALA A 22 87.24 76.95 3.54
CA ALA A 22 85.85 76.78 3.96
C ALA A 22 85.24 75.45 3.49
N ILE A 23 85.54 74.99 2.27
CA ILE A 23 85.09 73.70 1.74
C ILE A 23 85.76 72.55 2.48
N ASP A 24 87.06 72.63 2.76
CA ASP A 24 87.79 71.59 3.50
C ASP A 24 87.28 71.48 4.93
N ARG A 25 87.10 72.60 5.64
CA ARG A 25 86.47 72.61 6.97
C ARG A 25 85.02 72.13 6.97
N ALA A 26 84.26 72.45 5.92
CA ALA A 26 82.90 71.95 5.76
C ALA A 26 82.89 70.44 5.48
N GLY A 27 83.83 69.93 4.68
CA GLY A 27 84.02 68.52 4.38
C GLY A 27 84.41 67.72 5.64
N GLU A 28 85.32 68.26 6.45
CA GLU A 28 85.73 67.64 7.72
C GLU A 28 84.55 67.58 8.71
N ARG A 29 83.82 68.69 8.90
CA ARG A 29 82.63 68.71 9.76
C ARG A 29 81.49 67.81 9.24
N LEU A 30 81.27 67.76 7.93
CA LEU A 30 80.27 66.85 7.35
C LEU A 30 80.67 65.40 7.53
N SER A 31 81.96 65.07 7.36
CA SER A 31 82.47 63.72 7.59
C SER A 31 82.28 63.28 9.04
N ASP A 32 82.56 64.17 10.00
CA ASP A 32 82.34 63.89 11.43
C ASP A 32 80.84 63.70 11.74
N VAL A 33 79.98 64.60 11.25
CA VAL A 33 78.52 64.50 11.44
C VAL A 33 77.95 63.23 10.80
N VAL A 34 78.44 62.83 9.62
CA VAL A 34 78.00 61.58 8.96
C VAL A 34 78.50 60.36 9.74
N LYS A 35 79.75 60.36 10.22
CA LYS A 35 80.31 59.26 11.00
C LYS A 35 79.58 59.08 12.32
N ASP A 36 79.31 60.18 13.03
CA ASP A 36 78.55 60.18 14.26
C ASP A 36 77.09 59.77 14.02
N GLY A 37 76.47 60.30 12.96
CA GLY A 37 75.12 59.94 12.56
C GLY A 37 74.97 58.47 12.20
N VAL A 38 75.93 57.88 11.46
CA VAL A 38 75.93 56.45 11.13
C VAL A 38 76.17 55.58 12.37
N SER A 39 77.07 55.99 13.27
CA SER A 39 77.33 55.25 14.52
C SER A 39 76.11 55.27 15.45
N GLN A 40 75.46 56.43 15.57
CA GLN A 40 74.27 56.59 16.39
C GLN A 40 73.08 55.83 15.79
N ALA A 41 72.82 55.97 14.49
CA ALA A 41 71.77 55.23 13.80
C ALA A 41 72.02 53.72 13.84
N GLY A 42 73.27 53.27 13.72
CA GLY A 42 73.64 51.86 13.84
C GLY A 42 73.37 51.30 15.24
N THR A 43 73.58 52.12 16.28
CA THR A 43 73.29 51.75 17.67
C THR A 43 71.79 51.69 17.92
N GLU A 44 71.03 52.71 17.49
CA GLU A 44 69.56 52.71 17.62
C GLU A 44 68.91 51.56 16.85
N LEU A 45 69.35 51.27 15.63
CA LEU A 45 68.86 50.12 14.85
C LEU A 45 69.14 48.80 15.56
N LYS A 46 70.34 48.63 16.13
CA LYS A 46 70.69 47.44 16.90
C LYS A 46 69.78 47.28 18.11
N ASP A 47 69.52 48.36 18.84
CA ASP A 47 68.66 48.33 20.02
C ASP A 47 67.20 48.01 19.64
N VAL A 48 66.68 48.60 18.57
CA VAL A 48 65.33 48.28 18.05
C VAL A 48 65.24 46.81 17.62
N ILE A 49 66.26 46.27 16.95
CA ILE A 49 66.28 44.86 16.54
C ILE A 49 66.32 43.94 17.77
N LEU A 50 67.13 44.26 18.78
CA LEU A 50 67.20 43.48 20.02
C LEU A 50 65.86 43.50 20.76
N GLN A 51 65.23 44.66 20.86
CA GLN A 51 63.92 44.81 21.49
C GLN A 51 62.83 44.04 20.72
N ALA A 52 62.82 44.14 19.39
CA ALA A 52 61.89 43.39 18.54
C ALA A 52 62.09 41.87 18.66
N SER A 53 63.34 41.40 18.72
CA SER A 53 63.65 39.98 18.92
C SER A 53 63.11 39.48 20.26
N GLN A 54 63.33 40.24 21.34
CA GLN A 54 62.82 39.90 22.68
C GLN A 54 61.28 39.87 22.71
N GLU A 55 60.63 40.80 22.03
CA GLU A 55 59.17 40.84 21.95
C GLU A 55 58.61 39.66 21.12
N ILE A 56 59.31 39.28 20.04
CA ILE A 56 58.96 38.10 19.23
C ILE A 56 59.11 36.83 20.06
N ASP A 57 60.21 36.65 20.77
CA ASP A 57 60.42 35.48 21.64
C ASP A 57 59.33 35.39 22.72
N GLY A 58 59.00 36.51 23.37
CA GLY A 58 57.91 36.54 24.35
C GLY A 58 56.52 36.24 23.76
N LYS A 59 56.27 36.60 22.50
CA LYS A 59 55.04 36.21 21.79
C LYS A 59 55.06 34.75 21.36
N LEU A 60 56.20 34.21 20.96
CA LEU A 60 56.34 32.80 20.62
C LEU A 60 56.12 31.90 21.84
N ASP A 61 56.65 32.29 23.01
CA ASP A 61 56.42 31.57 24.26
C ASP A 61 54.93 31.56 24.62
N LYS A 62 54.26 32.71 24.53
CA LYS A 62 52.80 32.78 24.72
C LYS A 62 52.01 31.94 23.71
N ILE A 63 52.38 31.99 22.42
CA ILE A 63 51.72 31.17 21.39
C ILE A 63 51.95 29.68 21.69
N SER A 64 53.14 29.30 22.15
CA SER A 64 53.45 27.92 22.52
C SER A 64 52.60 27.45 23.71
N GLU A 65 52.47 28.28 24.75
CA GLU A 65 51.59 28.02 25.91
C GLU A 65 50.11 27.93 25.50
N GLU A 66 49.62 28.89 24.71
CA GLU A 66 48.23 28.89 24.22
C GLU A 66 47.95 27.71 23.29
N LEU A 67 48.91 27.32 22.44
CA LEU A 67 48.77 26.17 21.54
C LEU A 67 48.81 24.84 22.32
N HIS A 68 49.58 24.76 23.40
CA HIS A 68 49.51 23.64 24.35
C HIS A 68 48.18 23.61 25.12
N ALA A 69 47.66 24.76 25.56
CA ALA A 69 46.36 24.86 26.22
C ALA A 69 45.20 24.52 25.27
N GLN A 70 45.24 24.94 24.00
CA GLN A 70 44.21 24.58 23.01
C GLN A 70 44.26 23.10 22.60
N ARG A 71 45.44 22.47 22.59
CA ARG A 71 45.54 21.00 22.40
C ARG A 71 45.01 20.19 23.59
N GLN A 72 44.59 20.83 24.68
CA GLN A 72 43.81 20.19 25.73
C GLN A 72 42.32 20.02 25.39
N PHE A 73 41.90 20.08 24.12
CA PHE A 73 40.77 19.26 23.68
C PHE A 73 41.24 17.79 23.72
N THR A 74 41.33 17.26 24.94
CA THR A 74 42.03 16.01 25.22
C THR A 74 41.17 14.82 24.84
N LYS A 75 41.81 13.65 24.71
CA LYS A 75 41.11 12.37 24.57
C LYS A 75 40.09 12.14 25.69
N ASP A 76 40.33 12.71 26.87
CA ASP A 76 39.45 12.57 28.03
C ASP A 76 38.18 13.41 27.88
N ASP A 77 38.26 14.63 27.33
CA ASP A 77 37.06 15.42 27.01
C ASP A 77 36.20 14.76 25.92
N VAL A 78 36.84 14.17 24.91
CA VAL A 78 36.14 13.38 23.88
C VAL A 78 35.46 12.16 24.50
N ARG A 79 36.12 11.49 25.45
CA ARG A 79 35.56 10.35 26.17
C ARG A 79 34.36 10.79 27.01
N GLU A 80 34.46 11.90 27.74
CA GLU A 80 33.37 12.43 28.55
C GLU A 80 32.16 12.81 27.70
N LEU A 81 32.37 13.43 26.53
CA LEU A 81 31.30 13.73 25.58
C LEU A 81 30.63 12.46 25.02
N VAL A 82 31.40 11.42 24.75
CA VAL A 82 30.87 10.12 24.27
C VAL A 82 30.12 9.40 25.37
N ASP A 83 30.63 9.39 26.60
CA ASP A 83 29.98 8.78 27.75
C ASP A 83 28.66 9.51 28.06
N TYR A 84 28.67 10.85 28.05
CA TYR A 84 27.47 11.68 28.18
C TYR A 84 26.45 11.42 27.07
N ALA A 85 26.90 11.36 25.81
CA ALA A 85 26.03 11.05 24.68
C ALA A 85 25.46 9.63 24.79
N GLY A 86 26.25 8.66 25.26
CA GLY A 86 25.82 7.28 25.49
C GLY A 86 24.76 7.19 26.58
N GLU A 87 24.96 7.86 27.72
CA GLU A 87 23.98 7.89 28.81
C GLU A 87 22.69 8.61 28.38
N LYS A 88 22.82 9.74 27.68
CA LYS A 88 21.66 10.49 27.19
C LYS A 88 20.88 9.72 26.14
N LEU A 89 21.56 9.01 25.24
CA LEU A 89 20.92 8.17 24.24
C LEU A 89 20.28 6.93 24.85
N GLY A 90 20.93 6.31 25.85
CA GLY A 90 20.38 5.18 26.60
C GLY A 90 19.07 5.55 27.30
N THR A 91 19.07 6.66 28.05
CA THR A 91 17.85 7.15 28.73
C THR A 91 16.71 7.48 27.76
N LEU A 92 17.00 8.10 26.62
CA LEU A 92 15.99 8.37 25.58
C LEU A 92 15.48 7.11 24.89
N MET A 93 16.36 6.12 24.66
CA MET A 93 15.96 4.83 24.09
C MET A 93 15.06 4.06 25.05
N ASP A 94 15.42 3.99 26.33
CA ASP A 94 14.61 3.32 27.35
C ASP A 94 13.22 3.95 27.47
N GLU A 95 13.14 5.28 27.49
CA GLU A 95 11.86 6.00 27.51
C GLU A 95 11.01 5.67 26.27
N ARG A 96 11.62 5.66 25.08
CA ARG A 96 10.92 5.29 23.84
C ARG A 96 10.47 3.84 23.83
N ILE A 97 11.28 2.91 24.32
CA ILE A 97 10.95 1.48 24.39
C ILE A 97 9.76 1.27 25.33
N VAL A 98 9.75 1.93 26.49
CA VAL A 98 8.63 1.85 27.45
C VAL A 98 7.35 2.38 26.82
N ARG A 99 7.39 3.55 26.15
CA ARG A 99 6.22 4.09 25.44
C ARG A 99 5.74 3.16 24.33
N ALA A 100 6.65 2.66 23.49
CA ALA A 100 6.30 1.72 22.42
C ALA A 100 5.67 0.43 22.95
N LYS A 101 6.15 -0.09 24.09
CA LYS A 101 5.57 -1.27 24.73
C LYS A 101 4.14 -1.02 25.21
N LEU A 102 3.86 0.17 25.76
CA LEU A 102 2.51 0.56 26.19
C LEU A 102 1.58 0.68 24.98
N GLU A 103 1.99 1.40 23.94
CA GLU A 103 1.21 1.56 22.69
C GLU A 103 0.94 0.21 22.02
N ILE A 104 1.93 -0.68 21.93
CA ILE A 104 1.75 -2.02 21.37
C ILE A 104 0.75 -2.82 22.21
N SER A 105 0.84 -2.75 23.54
CA SER A 105 -0.07 -3.49 24.42
C SER A 105 -1.51 -2.99 24.29
N GLU A 106 -1.70 -1.68 24.20
CA GLU A 106 -3.01 -1.05 23.96
C GLU A 106 -3.58 -1.47 22.61
N LEU A 107 -2.76 -1.43 21.54
CA LEU A 107 -3.17 -1.84 20.21
C LEU A 107 -3.53 -3.34 20.18
N VAL A 108 -2.74 -4.20 20.83
CA VAL A 108 -3.03 -5.63 20.92
C VAL A 108 -4.34 -5.85 21.65
N GLN A 109 -4.58 -5.15 22.77
CA GLN A 109 -5.83 -5.25 23.51
C GLN A 109 -7.03 -4.83 22.64
N GLU A 110 -6.94 -3.70 21.95
CA GLU A 110 -7.99 -3.21 21.05
C GLU A 110 -8.29 -4.23 19.93
N LYS A 111 -7.25 -4.78 19.29
CA LYS A 111 -7.41 -5.75 18.20
C LYS A 111 -7.96 -7.09 18.70
N VAL A 112 -7.55 -7.56 19.86
CA VAL A 112 -8.09 -8.78 20.47
C VAL A 112 -9.56 -8.58 20.82
N GLU A 113 -9.94 -7.41 21.34
CA GLU A 113 -11.33 -7.15 21.68
C GLU A 113 -12.22 -6.99 20.45
N TYR A 114 -11.73 -6.29 19.42
CA TYR A 114 -12.40 -6.25 18.13
C TYR A 114 -12.58 -7.65 17.54
N PHE A 115 -11.52 -8.47 17.53
CA PHE A 115 -11.59 -9.85 17.05
C PHE A 115 -12.60 -10.68 17.83
N LYS A 116 -12.64 -10.55 19.17
CA LYS A 116 -13.63 -11.23 20.01
C LYS A 116 -15.05 -10.84 19.62
N ARG A 117 -15.34 -9.55 19.44
CA ARG A 117 -16.67 -9.07 19.01
C ARG A 117 -17.05 -9.61 17.63
N GLU A 118 -16.12 -9.64 16.69
CA GLU A 118 -16.35 -10.17 15.35
C GLU A 118 -16.63 -11.67 15.37
N VAL A 119 -15.83 -12.43 16.14
CA VAL A 119 -16.01 -13.88 16.32
C VAL A 119 -17.35 -14.19 16.99
N ASP A 120 -17.69 -13.48 18.08
CA ASP A 120 -18.98 -13.64 18.76
C ASP A 120 -20.14 -13.31 17.79
N GLY A 121 -20.01 -12.24 16.99
CA GLY A 121 -20.96 -11.88 15.94
C GLY A 121 -21.13 -12.99 14.90
N PHE A 122 -20.03 -13.55 14.41
CA PHE A 122 -20.03 -14.67 13.46
C PHE A 122 -20.73 -15.90 14.05
N PHE A 123 -20.47 -16.26 15.31
CA PHE A 123 -21.14 -17.39 15.95
C PHE A 123 -22.64 -17.17 16.12
N ILE A 124 -23.06 -15.95 16.49
CA ILE A 124 -24.48 -15.58 16.61
C ILE A 124 -25.18 -15.66 15.24
N GLU A 125 -24.56 -15.13 14.19
CA GLU A 125 -25.10 -15.21 12.83
C GLU A 125 -25.16 -16.66 12.32
N ARG A 126 -24.10 -17.43 12.56
CA ARG A 126 -24.05 -18.84 12.17
C ARG A 126 -25.12 -19.67 12.85
N GLN A 127 -25.37 -19.46 14.14
CA GLN A 127 -26.46 -20.15 14.85
C GLN A 127 -27.85 -19.73 14.33
N ARG A 128 -28.04 -18.44 14.02
CA ARG A 128 -29.28 -17.94 13.41
C ARG A 128 -29.52 -18.56 12.03
N ASP A 129 -28.48 -18.72 11.23
CA ASP A 129 -28.59 -19.34 9.91
C ASP A 129 -28.91 -20.84 10.00
N LEU A 130 -28.29 -21.58 10.93
CA LEU A 130 -28.62 -22.99 11.17
C LEU A 130 -30.10 -23.18 11.58
N ALA A 131 -30.65 -22.27 12.40
CA ALA A 131 -32.06 -22.31 12.77
C ALA A 131 -32.99 -22.03 11.57
N ARG A 132 -32.62 -21.08 10.70
CA ARG A 132 -33.37 -20.81 9.45
C ARG A 132 -33.31 -21.99 8.47
N GLU A 133 -32.14 -22.61 8.32
CA GLU A 133 -31.95 -23.77 7.44
C GLU A 133 -32.78 -24.97 7.90
N ARG A 134 -32.76 -25.30 9.20
CA ARG A 134 -33.63 -26.37 9.76
C ARG A 134 -35.10 -26.11 9.48
N ARG A 135 -35.56 -24.87 9.65
CA ARG A 135 -36.96 -24.50 9.40
C ARG A 135 -37.32 -24.63 7.92
N ARG A 136 -36.44 -24.22 7.01
CA ARG A 136 -36.62 -24.41 5.55
C ARG A 136 -36.65 -25.88 5.16
N LEU A 137 -35.76 -26.69 5.74
CA LEU A 137 -35.68 -28.12 5.47
C LEU A 137 -36.96 -28.82 5.94
N PHE A 138 -37.45 -28.49 7.14
CA PHE A 138 -38.74 -28.98 7.64
C PHE A 138 -39.90 -28.61 6.71
N PHE A 139 -40.01 -27.35 6.28
CA PHE A 139 -41.07 -26.95 5.35
C PHE A 139 -40.96 -27.64 3.98
N ASN A 140 -39.76 -27.81 3.45
CA ASN A 140 -39.57 -28.52 2.18
C ASN A 140 -40.01 -29.99 2.29
N VAL A 141 -39.65 -30.68 3.39
CA VAL A 141 -40.09 -32.06 3.65
C VAL A 141 -41.60 -32.11 3.84
N ALA A 142 -42.19 -31.20 4.60
CA ALA A 142 -43.64 -31.14 4.80
C ALA A 142 -44.40 -30.92 3.48
N ILE A 143 -43.91 -30.04 2.61
CA ILE A 143 -44.49 -29.82 1.27
C ILE A 143 -44.36 -31.10 0.42
N ALA A 144 -43.22 -31.78 0.45
CA ALA A 144 -43.04 -33.02 -0.30
C ALA A 144 -43.99 -34.13 0.18
N VAL A 145 -44.18 -34.28 1.49
CA VAL A 145 -45.13 -35.23 2.09
C VAL A 145 -46.56 -34.88 1.70
N LEU A 146 -46.96 -33.60 1.83
CA LEU A 146 -48.30 -33.14 1.46
C LEU A 146 -48.56 -33.34 -0.03
N ALA A 147 -47.60 -33.02 -0.89
CA ALA A 147 -47.72 -33.24 -2.33
C ALA A 147 -47.91 -34.74 -2.65
N SER A 148 -47.13 -35.63 -2.01
CA SER A 148 -47.28 -37.08 -2.18
C SER A 148 -48.66 -37.58 -1.73
N LEU A 149 -49.19 -37.05 -0.62
CA LEU A 149 -50.52 -37.41 -0.12
C LEU A 149 -51.63 -36.88 -1.02
N SER A 150 -51.56 -35.63 -1.46
CA SER A 150 -52.52 -35.05 -2.39
C SER A 150 -52.55 -35.80 -3.73
N LEU A 151 -51.40 -36.26 -4.21
CA LEU A 151 -51.29 -37.09 -5.41
C LEU A 151 -51.97 -38.45 -5.25
N GLY A 152 -51.69 -39.14 -4.15
CA GLY A 152 -52.35 -40.40 -3.82
C GLY A 152 -53.86 -40.24 -3.72
N PHE A 153 -54.31 -39.14 -3.11
CA PHE A 153 -55.72 -38.80 -2.98
C PHE A 153 -56.39 -38.50 -4.32
N VAL A 154 -55.77 -37.69 -5.18
CA VAL A 154 -56.30 -37.38 -6.53
C VAL A 154 -56.32 -38.64 -7.41
N SER A 155 -55.29 -39.48 -7.32
CA SER A 155 -55.25 -40.76 -8.04
C SER A 155 -56.40 -41.67 -7.60
N TRP A 156 -56.61 -41.82 -6.29
CA TRP A 156 -57.71 -42.62 -5.74
C TRP A 156 -59.08 -42.09 -6.16
N LEU A 157 -59.29 -40.77 -6.08
CA LEU A 157 -60.57 -40.14 -6.39
C LEU A 157 -60.91 -40.16 -7.89
N TYR A 158 -59.90 -40.02 -8.75
CA TYR A 158 -60.04 -40.17 -10.19
C TYR A 158 -60.51 -41.60 -10.56
N HIS A 159 -59.94 -42.61 -9.91
CA HIS A 159 -60.31 -44.01 -10.17
C HIS A 159 -61.71 -44.35 -9.67
N GLN A 160 -62.12 -43.82 -8.51
CA GLN A 160 -63.46 -44.08 -7.98
C GLN A 160 -64.58 -43.50 -8.87
N TYR A 161 -64.30 -42.46 -9.65
CA TYR A 161 -65.29 -41.81 -10.51
C TYR A 161 -65.26 -42.24 -11.99
N LEU A 162 -64.13 -42.74 -12.52
CA LEU A 162 -63.97 -42.99 -13.97
C LEU A 162 -63.81 -44.47 -14.40
N GLY A 163 -63.78 -45.43 -13.47
CA GLY A 163 -64.03 -46.85 -13.78
C GLY A 163 -63.14 -47.51 -14.85
N GLY A 164 -61.87 -47.11 -14.97
CA GLY A 164 -60.91 -47.72 -15.91
C GLY A 164 -60.06 -48.84 -15.30
N GLU A 165 -59.79 -49.90 -16.06
CA GLU A 165 -58.86 -50.98 -15.67
C GLU A 165 -57.43 -50.44 -15.49
N PHE A 166 -56.76 -50.93 -14.45
CA PHE A 166 -55.47 -50.40 -13.97
C PHE A 166 -54.31 -50.94 -14.81
N ASP A 167 -53.99 -50.28 -15.93
CA ASP A 167 -52.74 -50.56 -16.63
C ASP A 167 -51.57 -49.93 -15.86
N VAL A 168 -50.50 -50.71 -15.66
CA VAL A 168 -49.25 -50.29 -14.99
C VAL A 168 -48.67 -49.04 -15.67
N PHE A 169 -48.92 -48.89 -16.97
CA PHE A 169 -48.48 -47.74 -17.74
C PHE A 169 -49.26 -46.45 -17.45
N ALA A 170 -50.56 -46.56 -17.15
CA ALA A 170 -51.37 -45.41 -16.71
C ALA A 170 -50.92 -44.94 -15.32
N ALA A 171 -50.65 -45.86 -14.40
CA ALA A 171 -50.08 -45.55 -13.10
C ALA A 171 -48.72 -44.85 -13.22
N PHE A 172 -47.84 -45.35 -14.10
CA PHE A 172 -46.55 -44.72 -14.37
C PHE A 172 -46.70 -43.29 -14.91
N ARG A 173 -47.58 -43.06 -15.89
CA ARG A 173 -47.84 -41.72 -16.45
C ARG A 173 -48.34 -40.74 -15.41
N ILE A 174 -49.29 -41.16 -14.55
CA ILE A 174 -49.86 -40.32 -13.51
C ILE A 174 -48.79 -39.96 -12.47
N VAL A 175 -47.99 -40.93 -12.03
CA VAL A 175 -46.89 -40.67 -11.08
C VAL A 175 -45.81 -39.79 -11.70
N PHE A 176 -45.46 -40.01 -12.96
CA PHE A 176 -44.42 -39.22 -13.64
C PHE A 176 -44.87 -37.79 -13.95
N ALA A 177 -46.08 -37.61 -14.49
CA ALA A 177 -46.65 -36.29 -14.80
C ALA A 177 -46.81 -35.44 -13.53
N SER A 178 -47.12 -36.08 -12.42
CA SER A 178 -47.34 -35.41 -11.15
C SER A 178 -46.04 -35.10 -10.40
N LEU A 179 -45.01 -35.94 -10.50
CA LEU A 179 -43.64 -35.62 -10.10
C LEU A 179 -43.07 -34.46 -10.92
N ALA A 180 -43.23 -34.51 -12.25
CA ALA A 180 -42.79 -33.46 -13.15
C ALA A 180 -43.53 -32.14 -12.89
N GLY A 181 -44.85 -32.19 -12.71
CA GLY A 181 -45.68 -31.04 -12.37
C GLY A 181 -45.33 -30.44 -11.01
N GLY A 182 -45.16 -31.29 -9.98
CA GLY A 182 -44.74 -30.86 -8.65
C GLY A 182 -43.36 -30.21 -8.65
N TYR A 183 -42.41 -30.77 -9.41
CA TYR A 183 -41.08 -30.18 -9.59
C TYR A 183 -41.15 -28.83 -10.31
N ALA A 184 -41.96 -28.70 -11.37
CA ALA A 184 -42.15 -27.46 -12.09
C ALA A 184 -42.72 -26.35 -11.20
N VAL A 185 -43.74 -26.66 -10.38
CA VAL A 185 -44.33 -25.71 -9.43
C VAL A 185 -43.31 -25.30 -8.36
N TRP A 186 -42.59 -26.25 -7.78
CA TRP A 186 -41.53 -25.94 -6.81
C TRP A 186 -40.45 -25.03 -7.40
N LEU A 187 -40.05 -25.29 -8.64
CA LEU A 187 -39.04 -24.51 -9.33
C LEU A 187 -39.54 -23.10 -9.64
N ALA A 188 -40.78 -22.94 -10.08
CA ALA A 188 -41.42 -21.65 -10.27
C ALA A 188 -41.45 -20.84 -8.95
N VAL A 189 -41.88 -21.45 -7.84
CA VAL A 189 -41.89 -20.80 -6.51
C VAL A 189 -40.47 -20.41 -6.07
N ARG A 190 -39.47 -21.27 -6.29
CA ARG A 190 -38.06 -20.99 -5.97
C ARG A 190 -37.56 -19.81 -6.79
N LEU A 191 -37.89 -19.73 -8.08
CA LEU A 191 -37.47 -18.68 -8.99
C LEU A 191 -38.11 -17.34 -8.62
N VAL A 192 -39.41 -17.33 -8.32
CA VAL A 192 -40.15 -16.15 -7.85
C VAL A 192 -39.61 -15.66 -6.51
N ARG A 193 -39.39 -16.54 -5.54
CA ARG A 193 -38.79 -16.14 -4.24
C ARG A 193 -37.40 -15.55 -4.43
N ARG A 194 -36.56 -16.16 -5.28
CA ARG A 194 -35.22 -15.65 -5.59
C ARG A 194 -35.31 -14.26 -6.22
N TRP A 195 -36.25 -14.06 -7.15
CA TRP A 195 -36.50 -12.77 -7.81
C TRP A 195 -36.96 -11.69 -6.83
N LEU A 196 -37.92 -12.02 -5.95
CA LEU A 196 -38.44 -11.10 -4.94
C LEU A 196 -37.38 -10.74 -3.88
N SER A 197 -36.47 -11.66 -3.57
CA SER A 197 -35.41 -11.43 -2.58
C SER A 197 -34.21 -10.63 -3.09
N MET A 198 -34.16 -10.29 -4.39
CA MET A 198 -33.09 -9.48 -4.97
C MET A 198 -33.45 -7.99 -4.90
N SER A 199 -32.57 -7.20 -4.29
CA SER A 199 -32.62 -5.74 -4.32
C SER A 199 -32.53 -5.21 -5.75
N GLU A 200 -33.12 -4.05 -6.03
CA GLU A 200 -33.15 -3.44 -7.38
C GLU A 200 -31.77 -3.40 -8.07
N HIS A 201 -30.70 -3.08 -7.35
CA HIS A 201 -29.33 -3.06 -7.88
C HIS A 201 -28.77 -4.46 -8.27
N LYS A 202 -29.26 -5.54 -7.65
CA LYS A 202 -28.88 -6.91 -8.02
C LYS A 202 -29.62 -7.41 -9.27
N LYS A 203 -30.73 -6.79 -9.65
CA LYS A 203 -31.48 -7.13 -10.87
C LYS A 203 -30.76 -6.61 -12.12
N ASP A 204 -30.21 -5.39 -12.06
CA ASP A 204 -29.42 -4.80 -13.17
C ASP A 204 -28.07 -5.49 -13.38
N THR A 205 -27.37 -5.87 -12.30
CA THR A 205 -26.12 -6.62 -12.41
C THR A 205 -26.33 -8.05 -12.93
N LEU A 206 -27.48 -8.67 -12.67
CA LEU A 206 -27.85 -9.96 -13.27
C LEU A 206 -28.13 -9.86 -14.77
N PHE A 207 -28.66 -8.74 -15.23
CA PHE A 207 -28.86 -8.48 -16.66
C PHE A 207 -27.53 -8.25 -17.39
N LEU A 208 -26.55 -7.62 -16.73
CA LEU A 208 -25.18 -7.49 -17.26
C LEU A 208 -24.41 -8.82 -17.23
N VAL A 209 -24.52 -9.60 -16.16
CA VAL A 209 -23.79 -10.87 -15.99
C VAL A 209 -24.39 -12.00 -16.85
N SER A 210 -25.69 -11.99 -17.12
CA SER A 210 -26.33 -12.93 -18.06
C SER A 210 -25.82 -12.73 -19.50
N ARG A 211 -25.43 -11.50 -19.86
CA ARG A 211 -24.89 -11.16 -21.18
C ARG A 211 -23.42 -11.57 -21.37
N TYR A 212 -22.64 -11.68 -20.29
CA TYR A 212 -21.18 -11.82 -20.42
C TYR A 212 -20.52 -13.05 -19.76
N TRP A 213 -21.13 -13.79 -18.82
CA TRP A 213 -20.36 -14.89 -18.17
C TRP A 213 -21.15 -16.07 -17.56
N GLY A 214 -22.47 -16.15 -17.74
CA GLY A 214 -23.33 -17.02 -16.93
C GLY A 214 -23.53 -18.49 -17.37
N VAL A 215 -22.77 -19.03 -18.31
CA VAL A 215 -23.08 -20.35 -18.92
C VAL A 215 -22.59 -21.57 -18.10
N LEU A 216 -21.65 -21.41 -17.16
CA LEU A 216 -20.96 -22.55 -16.51
C LEU A 216 -20.99 -22.58 -14.97
N ARG A 217 -22.01 -22.02 -14.30
CA ARG A 217 -22.22 -22.28 -12.86
C ARG A 217 -23.31 -23.34 -12.64
N PRO A 218 -23.07 -24.37 -11.81
CA PRO A 218 -24.05 -25.43 -11.50
C PRO A 218 -25.28 -24.94 -10.71
N GLU A 219 -25.28 -23.70 -10.21
CA GLU A 219 -26.48 -23.03 -9.64
C GLU A 219 -27.11 -21.97 -10.56
N SER A 220 -26.72 -21.96 -11.85
CA SER A 220 -27.25 -21.00 -12.82
C SER A 220 -28.72 -21.29 -13.13
N VAL A 221 -29.52 -20.23 -13.15
CA VAL A 221 -30.94 -20.26 -13.53
C VAL A 221 -31.12 -20.86 -14.94
N PHE A 222 -30.12 -20.72 -15.80
CA PHE A 222 -30.09 -21.28 -17.16
C PHE A 222 -30.11 -22.81 -17.16
N GLY A 223 -29.32 -23.48 -16.31
CA GLY A 223 -29.34 -24.94 -16.19
C GLY A 223 -30.71 -25.47 -15.74
N THR A 224 -31.36 -24.76 -14.81
CA THR A 224 -32.72 -25.12 -14.39
C THR A 224 -33.76 -24.88 -15.49
N VAL A 225 -33.63 -23.84 -16.32
CA VAL A 225 -34.54 -23.59 -17.44
C VAL A 225 -34.37 -24.65 -18.53
N ILE A 226 -33.14 -25.03 -18.87
CA ILE A 226 -32.86 -26.13 -19.81
C ILE A 226 -33.47 -27.44 -19.28
N LEU A 227 -33.28 -27.74 -17.99
CA LEU A 227 -33.83 -28.95 -17.38
C LEU A 227 -35.37 -28.94 -17.37
N VAL A 228 -36.01 -27.79 -17.13
CA VAL A 228 -37.47 -27.64 -17.25
C VAL A 228 -37.93 -27.81 -18.70
N CYS A 229 -37.23 -27.22 -19.68
CA CYS A 229 -37.54 -27.43 -21.10
C CYS A 229 -37.40 -28.90 -21.48
N LEU A 230 -36.34 -29.58 -21.03
CA LEU A 230 -36.11 -31.00 -21.30
C LEU A 230 -37.20 -31.86 -20.65
N MET A 231 -37.57 -31.57 -19.40
CA MET A 231 -38.70 -32.22 -18.72
C MET A 231 -40.03 -31.97 -19.42
N ALA A 232 -40.30 -30.74 -19.89
CA ALA A 232 -41.51 -30.41 -20.61
C ALA A 232 -41.60 -31.12 -21.97
N VAL A 233 -40.48 -31.23 -22.70
CA VAL A 233 -40.38 -32.02 -23.93
C VAL A 233 -40.64 -33.50 -23.64
N LEU A 234 -40.06 -34.03 -22.56
CA LEU A 234 -40.20 -35.43 -22.19
C LEU A 234 -41.63 -35.77 -21.75
N VAL A 235 -42.26 -34.90 -20.96
CA VAL A 235 -43.68 -34.99 -20.58
C VAL A 235 -44.60 -34.84 -21.79
N GLY A 236 -44.31 -33.89 -22.69
CA GLY A 236 -45.06 -33.71 -23.94
C GLY A 236 -44.99 -34.94 -24.84
N PHE A 237 -43.81 -35.56 -24.96
CA PHE A 237 -43.62 -36.80 -25.69
C PHE A 237 -44.40 -37.98 -25.07
N LEU A 238 -44.46 -38.04 -23.74
CA LEU A 238 -45.13 -39.12 -23.02
C LEU A 238 -46.67 -39.01 -23.02
N LEU A 239 -47.19 -37.79 -22.99
CA LEU A 239 -48.63 -37.50 -22.95
C LEU A 239 -49.28 -37.40 -24.34
N PHE A 240 -48.54 -36.94 -25.37
CA PHE A 240 -49.08 -36.73 -26.72
C PHE A 240 -48.20 -37.32 -27.83
N PRO A 241 -47.97 -38.65 -27.85
CA PRO A 241 -47.05 -39.30 -28.79
C PRO A 241 -47.43 -39.04 -30.26
N ASP A 242 -48.72 -39.05 -30.60
CA ASP A 242 -49.20 -38.87 -31.98
C ASP A 242 -49.04 -37.43 -32.50
N GLN A 243 -49.05 -36.43 -31.61
CA GLN A 243 -48.92 -35.02 -32.00
C GLN A 243 -47.44 -34.64 -32.22
N VAL A 244 -46.54 -35.17 -31.39
CA VAL A 244 -45.09 -34.94 -31.54
C VAL A 244 -44.55 -35.63 -32.79
N ALA A 245 -45.08 -36.81 -33.13
CA ALA A 245 -44.69 -37.53 -34.34
C ALA A 245 -45.15 -36.81 -35.63
N ARG A 246 -46.27 -36.08 -35.60
CA ARG A 246 -46.69 -35.21 -36.72
C ARG A 246 -45.80 -33.98 -36.89
N LEU A 247 -45.29 -33.42 -35.79
CA LEU A 247 -44.43 -32.23 -35.80
C LEU A 247 -42.98 -32.51 -36.25
N THR A 248 -42.50 -33.74 -36.02
CA THR A 248 -41.15 -34.19 -36.42
C THR A 248 -41.11 -34.83 -37.81
N GLY A 249 -42.25 -34.92 -38.51
CA GLY A 249 -42.33 -35.25 -39.93
C GLY A 249 -41.77 -36.62 -40.33
N SER A 250 -41.61 -37.56 -39.40
CA SER A 250 -41.10 -38.89 -39.74
C SER A 250 -42.04 -39.99 -39.24
N GLU A 251 -42.87 -40.48 -40.16
CA GLU A 251 -43.63 -41.73 -39.98
C GLU A 251 -42.69 -42.92 -39.71
N VAL A 252 -41.40 -42.78 -40.03
CA VAL A 252 -40.33 -43.74 -39.74
C VAL A 252 -40.04 -43.84 -38.23
N LEU A 253 -39.93 -42.73 -37.49
CA LEU A 253 -39.77 -42.80 -36.03
C LEU A 253 -41.01 -43.40 -35.36
N LEU A 254 -42.20 -43.08 -35.88
CA LEU A 254 -43.47 -43.59 -35.37
C LEU A 254 -43.57 -45.12 -35.58
N ASN A 255 -43.16 -45.62 -36.74
CA ASN A 255 -43.12 -47.06 -37.03
C ASN A 255 -42.00 -47.78 -36.27
N SER A 256 -40.83 -47.18 -36.09
CA SER A 256 -39.77 -47.75 -35.24
C SER A 256 -40.14 -47.75 -33.76
N LEU A 257 -40.84 -46.73 -33.26
CA LEU A 257 -41.38 -46.72 -31.88
C LEU A 257 -42.51 -47.74 -31.72
N ARG A 258 -43.40 -47.91 -32.71
CA ARG A 258 -44.43 -48.96 -32.70
C ARG A 258 -43.85 -50.37 -32.80
N GLN A 259 -42.75 -50.56 -33.52
CA GLN A 259 -42.05 -51.85 -33.59
C GLN A 259 -41.22 -52.15 -32.33
N ALA A 260 -40.60 -51.13 -31.75
CA ALA A 260 -39.84 -51.27 -30.49
C ALA A 260 -40.76 -51.41 -29.26
N PHE A 261 -41.96 -50.82 -29.31
CA PHE A 261 -42.95 -50.83 -28.23
C PHE A 261 -44.35 -51.21 -28.78
N PRO A 262 -44.64 -52.52 -28.96
CA PRO A 262 -45.87 -52.99 -29.58
C PRO A 262 -47.15 -52.73 -28.75
N PHE A 263 -47.02 -52.24 -27.52
CA PHE A 263 -48.13 -51.95 -26.60
C PHE A 263 -48.66 -50.51 -26.69
N LEU A 264 -48.13 -49.68 -27.60
CA LEU A 264 -48.62 -48.32 -27.90
C LEU A 264 -49.84 -48.30 -28.85
N ARG A 265 -50.62 -49.38 -28.91
CA ARG A 265 -51.90 -49.35 -29.62
C ARG A 265 -52.95 -48.69 -28.70
N PRO A 266 -53.85 -47.86 -29.25
CA PRO A 266 -54.99 -47.37 -28.48
C PRO A 266 -55.88 -48.51 -28.01
#